data_AF-A0AAN8NPY8-F1
#
_entry.id   AF-A0AAN8NPY8-F1
#
_cell.length_a   1.000
_cell.length_b   1.000
_cell.length_c   1.000
_cell.angle_alpha   90.00
_cell.angle_beta   90.00
_cell.angle_gamma   90.00
#
_symmetry.space_group_name_H-M   'P 1'
#
loop_
_entity.id
_entity.type
_entity.pdbx_description
1 polymer ?
#
loop_
_entity_poly.entity_id
_entity_poly.type
_entity_poly.pdbx_seq_one_letter_code
_entity_poly.pdbx_strand_id
1 'polypeptide(L)'
;MYERATEDKKTKEGDDENEKKPSIKKYSDLQRLKLEKLMKNYDKAIVIPERPKEKNMSHVPEFIRNVMGSSAGAGSGEFHVYRHLRRKEYARQKFIQQKSEKEILDEAYKRKLEENARLAEERTAKKRAKRLKKKEKQKARGKKLNIKNEPMNESEQSECEDDQDKEKLQGSNDNHGVNQECEKT
;
A
#
# COMPACT_ATOMS: atom_id res chain seq x y z
N MET A 1 -33.47 0.17 66.43
CA MET A 1 -32.43 0.87 65.64
C MET A 1 -31.80 -0.18 64.71
N TYR A 2 -32.21 -0.41 63.46
CA TYR A 2 -32.67 0.48 62.39
C TYR A 2 -33.60 -0.28 61.43
N GLU A 3 -34.66 0.38 60.98
CA GLU A 3 -35.47 -0.04 59.83
C GLU A 3 -34.66 0.15 58.53
N ARG A 4 -34.69 -0.83 57.62
CA ARG A 4 -34.08 -0.70 56.28
C ARG A 4 -35.06 0.03 55.36
N ALA A 5 -34.78 1.30 55.07
CA ALA A 5 -35.42 2.03 54.00
C ALA A 5 -35.11 1.36 52.64
N THR A 6 -36.15 0.96 51.92
CA THR A 6 -36.07 0.58 50.51
C THR A 6 -36.08 1.86 49.69
N GLU A 7 -34.94 2.25 49.13
CA GLU A 7 -34.84 3.38 48.21
C GLU A 7 -35.46 3.00 46.85
N ASP A 8 -36.58 3.64 46.55
CA ASP A 8 -37.27 3.59 45.27
C ASP A 8 -36.34 4.10 44.14
N LYS A 9 -35.97 3.19 43.24
CA LYS A 9 -35.34 3.55 41.97
C LYS A 9 -36.38 4.20 41.06
N LYS A 10 -36.50 5.52 41.16
CA LYS A 10 -37.27 6.37 40.25
C LYS A 10 -36.63 6.31 38.85
N THR A 11 -37.22 5.53 37.95
CA THR A 11 -36.90 5.53 36.52
C THR A 11 -37.20 6.92 35.96
N LYS A 12 -36.17 7.60 35.44
CA LYS A 12 -36.34 8.76 34.56
C LYS A 12 -36.75 8.24 33.19
N GLU A 13 -38.05 8.03 33.02
CA GLU A 13 -38.66 8.01 31.69
C GLU A 13 -38.83 9.48 31.28
N GLY A 14 -38.03 9.90 30.31
CA GLY A 14 -38.13 11.19 29.67
C GLY A 14 -37.99 11.00 28.16
N ASP A 15 -39.12 11.01 27.48
CA ASP A 15 -39.36 11.36 26.08
C ASP A 15 -38.21 11.12 25.09
N ASP A 16 -38.17 9.92 24.49
CA ASP A 16 -37.34 9.61 23.31
C ASP A 16 -38.22 9.14 22.13
N GLU A 17 -39.43 9.71 22.02
CA GLU A 17 -40.41 9.44 20.96
C GLU A 17 -40.10 10.23 19.67
N ASN A 18 -38.92 10.05 19.04
CA ASN A 18 -38.77 10.24 17.58
C ASN A 18 -37.43 9.84 16.90
N GLU A 19 -36.62 8.91 17.41
CA GLU A 19 -35.39 8.52 16.69
C GLU A 19 -35.49 7.17 15.97
N LYS A 20 -36.37 7.09 14.97
CA LYS A 20 -36.19 6.06 13.92
C LYS A 20 -34.90 6.38 13.17
N LYS A 21 -33.83 5.63 13.47
CA LYS A 21 -32.55 5.74 12.74
C LYS A 21 -32.84 5.70 11.24
N PRO A 22 -32.47 6.72 10.47
CA PRO A 22 -32.84 6.80 9.06
C PRO A 22 -32.27 5.59 8.30
N SER A 23 -33.15 4.85 7.61
CA SER A 23 -32.76 3.70 6.82
C SER A 23 -31.87 4.17 5.68
N ILE A 24 -30.62 3.71 5.65
CA ILE A 24 -29.69 3.98 4.58
C ILE A 24 -30.03 3.05 3.41
N LYS A 25 -30.44 3.61 2.27
CA LYS A 25 -30.72 2.83 1.05
C LYS A 25 -29.66 3.06 -0.02
N LYS A 26 -29.12 4.28 -0.10
CA LYS A 26 -28.08 4.68 -1.05
C LYS A 26 -26.84 5.23 -0.33
N TYR A 27 -25.69 5.19 -1.01
CA TYR A 27 -24.45 5.80 -0.50
C TYR A 27 -24.59 7.32 -0.27
N SER A 28 -25.42 7.99 -1.07
CA SER A 28 -25.80 9.39 -0.86
C SER A 28 -26.43 9.64 0.52
N ASP A 29 -27.24 8.70 1.02
CA ASP A 29 -27.92 8.83 2.30
C ASP A 29 -26.91 8.77 3.46
N LEU A 30 -25.87 7.90 3.34
CA LEU A 30 -24.77 7.86 4.30
C LEU A 30 -23.99 9.17 4.35
N GLN A 31 -23.71 9.75 3.18
CA GLN A 31 -23.01 11.02 3.10
C GLN A 31 -23.85 12.15 3.68
N ARG A 32 -25.14 12.20 3.36
CA ARG A 32 -26.08 13.17 3.92
C ARG A 32 -26.10 13.12 5.44
N LEU A 33 -26.20 11.92 6.03
CA LEU A 33 -26.17 11.75 7.49
C LEU A 33 -24.84 12.16 8.12
N LYS A 34 -23.71 11.87 7.46
CA LYS A 34 -22.38 12.32 7.92
C LYS A 34 -22.25 13.84 7.86
N LEU A 35 -22.74 14.46 6.79
CA LEU A 35 -22.76 15.91 6.62
C LEU A 35 -23.66 16.58 7.65
N GLU A 36 -24.89 16.10 7.85
CA GLU A 36 -25.79 16.61 8.89
C GLU A 36 -25.14 16.55 10.28
N LYS A 37 -24.46 15.43 10.60
CA LYS A 37 -23.71 15.29 11.87
C LYS A 37 -22.58 16.30 12.00
N LEU A 38 -21.88 16.62 10.90
CA LEU A 38 -20.78 17.57 10.86
C LEU A 38 -21.29 19.02 11.00
N MET A 39 -22.38 19.35 10.29
CA MET A 39 -23.00 20.68 10.30
C MET A 39 -23.69 21.02 11.61
N LYS A 40 -24.16 20.02 12.38
CA LYS A 40 -24.67 20.20 13.75
C LYS A 40 -23.63 20.85 14.68
N ASN A 41 -22.32 20.68 14.40
CA ASN A 41 -21.23 21.24 15.21
C ASN A 41 -20.20 21.95 14.31
N TYR A 42 -20.60 23.07 13.71
CA TYR A 42 -19.76 23.79 12.74
C TYR A 42 -18.52 24.45 13.37
N ASP A 43 -18.56 24.82 14.65
CA ASP A 43 -17.43 25.44 15.37
C ASP A 43 -16.32 24.45 15.73
N LYS A 44 -16.60 23.14 15.72
CA LYS A 44 -15.62 22.13 16.11
C LYS A 44 -14.70 21.80 14.92
N ALA A 45 -13.42 22.07 15.08
CA ALA A 45 -12.40 21.68 14.10
C ALA A 45 -12.43 20.16 13.83
N ILE A 46 -12.41 19.80 12.55
CA ILE A 46 -12.47 18.42 12.09
C ILE A 46 -11.06 17.83 12.12
N VAL A 47 -10.83 16.82 12.96
CA VAL A 47 -9.56 16.09 12.99
C VAL A 47 -9.59 15.00 11.92
N ILE A 48 -8.83 15.22 10.84
CA ILE A 48 -8.58 14.16 9.85
C ILE A 48 -7.57 13.19 10.48
N PRO A 49 -7.90 11.89 10.58
CA PRO A 49 -6.97 10.92 11.16
C PRO A 49 -5.70 10.85 10.32
N GLU A 50 -4.55 10.89 10.99
CA GLU A 50 -3.27 10.60 10.35
C GLU A 50 -3.21 9.15 9.87
N ARG A 51 -2.35 8.89 8.88
CA ARG A 51 -2.12 7.53 8.38
C ARG A 51 -1.66 6.63 9.53
N PRO A 52 -2.15 5.38 9.61
CA PRO A 52 -1.74 4.46 10.66
C PRO A 52 -0.22 4.24 10.59
N LYS A 53 0.46 4.44 11.71
CA LYS A 53 1.90 4.19 11.83
C LYS A 53 2.17 2.70 11.69
N GLU A 54 3.31 2.36 11.08
CA GLU A 54 3.75 0.97 11.03
C GLU A 54 3.95 0.42 12.45
N LYS A 55 3.60 -0.85 12.65
CA LYS A 55 3.75 -1.50 13.95
C LYS A 55 5.25 -1.61 14.25
N ASN A 56 5.71 -0.93 15.29
CA ASN A 56 7.10 -1.01 15.74
C ASN A 56 7.23 -2.04 16.87
N MET A 57 8.40 -2.67 16.94
CA MET A 57 8.74 -3.51 18.08
C MET A 57 8.90 -2.64 19.33
N SER A 58 8.41 -3.12 20.47
CA SER A 58 8.64 -2.44 21.76
C SER A 58 10.13 -2.34 22.02
N HIS A 59 10.60 -1.14 22.39
CA HIS A 59 11.98 -0.95 22.80
C HIS A 59 12.30 -1.80 24.04
N VAL A 60 13.49 -2.41 24.06
CA VAL A 60 13.97 -3.21 25.19
C VAL A 60 14.53 -2.25 26.24
N PRO A 61 14.09 -2.30 27.50
CA PRO A 61 14.66 -1.47 28.56
C PRO A 61 16.15 -1.72 28.73
N GLU A 62 16.94 -0.66 28.87
CA GLU A 62 18.40 -0.73 29.01
C GLU A 62 18.82 -1.42 30.31
N PHE A 63 18.17 -1.09 31.43
CA PHE A 63 18.49 -1.65 32.75
C PHE A 63 17.34 -2.44 33.32
N ILE A 64 17.60 -3.70 33.66
CA ILE A 64 16.71 -4.54 34.45
C ILE A 64 17.14 -4.38 35.92
N ARG A 65 16.28 -3.78 36.74
CA ARG A 65 16.59 -3.49 38.15
C ARG A 65 16.42 -4.70 39.08
N ASN A 66 15.62 -5.68 38.66
CA ASN A 66 15.19 -6.79 39.52
C ASN A 66 15.89 -8.10 39.14
N VAL A 67 17.19 -8.04 38.84
CA VAL A 67 17.97 -9.23 38.51
C VAL A 67 18.38 -9.91 39.80
N MET A 68 17.92 -11.15 39.99
CA MET A 68 18.35 -12.01 41.10
C MET A 68 19.75 -12.57 40.81
N GLY A 69 20.55 -12.82 41.84
CA GLY A 69 21.94 -13.28 41.69
C GLY A 69 22.07 -14.58 40.90
N SER A 70 23.19 -14.77 40.19
CA SER A 70 23.39 -15.88 39.24
C SER A 70 23.31 -17.28 39.86
N SER A 71 23.56 -17.41 41.16
CA SER A 71 23.48 -18.67 41.91
C SER A 71 22.15 -18.87 42.65
N ALA A 72 21.21 -17.94 42.53
CA ALA A 72 19.91 -18.07 43.16
C ALA A 72 19.03 -19.10 42.41
N GLY A 73 18.24 -19.87 43.15
CA GLY A 73 17.33 -20.86 42.57
C GLY A 73 16.16 -20.24 41.78
N ALA A 74 15.44 -21.05 41.01
CA ALA A 74 14.28 -20.59 40.26
C ALA A 74 13.15 -20.14 41.19
N GLY A 75 12.78 -18.85 41.12
CA GLY A 75 11.64 -18.30 41.86
C GLY A 75 10.29 -18.62 41.21
N SER A 76 9.19 -18.46 41.95
CA SER A 76 7.82 -18.72 41.46
C SER A 76 7.40 -17.80 40.29
N GLY A 77 7.99 -16.62 40.17
CA GLY A 77 7.72 -15.67 39.09
C GLY A 77 8.54 -15.89 37.81
N GLU A 78 9.62 -16.69 37.87
CA GLU A 78 10.59 -16.82 36.77
C GLU A 78 9.96 -17.44 35.51
N PHE A 79 9.03 -18.39 35.71
CA PHE A 79 8.27 -18.98 34.61
C PHE A 79 7.49 -17.93 33.79
N HIS A 80 6.86 -16.97 34.47
CA HIS A 80 6.12 -15.92 33.77
C HIS A 80 7.05 -14.93 33.08
N VAL A 81 8.20 -14.62 33.66
CA VAL A 81 9.24 -13.79 33.03
C VAL A 81 9.68 -14.43 31.71
N TYR A 82 10.08 -15.71 31.72
CA TYR A 82 10.46 -16.44 30.50
C TYR A 82 9.33 -16.47 29.47
N ARG A 83 8.10 -16.80 29.90
CA ARG A 83 6.93 -16.84 29.00
C ARG A 83 6.69 -15.49 28.32
N HIS A 84 6.81 -14.37 29.02
CA HIS A 84 6.67 -13.04 28.43
C HIS A 84 7.84 -12.70 27.49
N LEU A 85 9.07 -13.01 27.91
CA LEU A 85 10.27 -12.79 27.11
C LEU A 85 10.23 -13.57 25.79
N ARG A 86 9.87 -14.86 25.84
CA ARG A 86 9.75 -15.72 24.66
C ARG A 86 8.72 -15.21 23.67
N ARG A 87 7.55 -14.76 24.14
CA ARG A 87 6.54 -14.16 23.26
C ARG A 87 7.03 -12.87 22.61
N LYS A 88 7.72 -12.00 23.38
CA LYS A 88 8.33 -10.78 22.84
C LYS A 88 9.36 -11.11 21.76
N GLU A 89 10.21 -12.10 22.02
CA GLU A 89 11.25 -12.51 21.07
C GLU A 89 10.66 -13.15 19.81
N TYR A 90 9.64 -14.01 19.93
CA TYR A 90 8.96 -14.58 18.76
C TYR A 90 8.23 -13.52 17.94
N ALA A 91 7.58 -12.57 18.59
CA ALA A 91 7.00 -11.43 17.89
C ALA A 91 8.08 -10.61 17.16
N ARG A 92 9.26 -10.43 17.77
CA ARG A 92 10.40 -9.73 17.18
C ARG A 92 10.95 -10.45 15.95
N GLN A 93 11.23 -11.74 16.07
CA GLN A 93 11.74 -12.57 14.97
C GLN A 93 10.76 -12.59 13.81
N LYS A 94 9.46 -12.81 14.09
CA LYS A 94 8.41 -12.80 13.08
C LYS A 94 8.31 -11.44 12.38
N PHE A 95 8.38 -10.34 13.13
CA PHE A 95 8.36 -8.99 12.54
C PHE A 95 9.55 -8.74 11.61
N ILE A 96 10.75 -9.17 12.01
CA ILE A 96 11.96 -9.02 11.19
C ILE A 96 11.82 -9.81 9.89
N GLN A 97 11.40 -11.09 9.97
CA GLN A 97 11.19 -11.94 8.80
C GLN A 97 10.15 -11.34 7.84
N GLN A 98 8.99 -10.94 8.36
CA GLN A 98 7.93 -10.32 7.56
C GLN A 98 8.38 -9.01 6.91
N LYS A 99 9.17 -8.19 7.62
CA LYS A 99 9.70 -6.95 7.08
C LYS A 99 10.71 -7.23 5.96
N SER A 100 11.63 -8.17 6.15
CA SER A 100 12.60 -8.54 5.12
C SER A 100 11.93 -9.12 3.87
N GLU A 101 10.93 -9.99 4.04
CA GLU A 101 10.18 -10.55 2.91
C GLU A 101 9.47 -9.44 2.12
N LYS A 102 8.80 -8.51 2.82
CA LYS A 102 8.14 -7.37 2.19
C LYS A 102 9.13 -6.48 1.44
N GLU A 103 10.28 -6.19 2.03
CA GLU A 103 11.32 -5.34 1.43
C GLU A 103 11.87 -5.97 0.13
N ILE A 104 12.16 -7.28 0.14
CA ILE A 104 12.60 -8.02 -1.04
C ILE A 104 11.55 -7.96 -2.16
N LEU A 105 10.27 -8.17 -1.81
CA LEU A 105 9.17 -8.11 -2.77
C LEU A 105 8.98 -6.70 -3.35
N ASP A 106 9.04 -5.68 -2.50
CA ASP A 106 8.89 -4.28 -2.89
C ASP A 106 10.06 -3.84 -3.81
N GLU A 107 11.29 -4.26 -3.51
CA GLU A 107 12.46 -4.02 -4.37
C GLU A 107 12.34 -4.72 -5.71
N ALA A 108 11.94 -6.00 -5.72
CA ALA A 108 11.73 -6.74 -6.96
C ALA A 108 10.64 -6.09 -7.83
N TYR A 109 9.57 -5.59 -7.20
CA TYR A 109 8.50 -4.87 -7.89
C TYR A 109 8.99 -3.54 -8.49
N LYS A 110 9.73 -2.75 -7.72
CA LYS A 110 10.32 -1.47 -8.20
C LYS A 110 11.26 -1.69 -9.39
N ARG A 111 12.15 -2.69 -9.30
CA ARG A 111 13.04 -3.05 -10.42
C ARG A 111 12.26 -3.43 -11.67
N LYS A 112 11.19 -4.23 -11.54
CA LYS A 112 10.32 -4.57 -12.67
C LYS A 112 9.63 -3.35 -13.28
N LEU A 113 9.17 -2.41 -12.46
CA LEU A 113 8.57 -1.16 -12.95
C LEU A 113 9.58 -0.30 -13.71
N GLU A 114 10.79 -0.15 -13.19
CA GLU A 114 11.87 0.62 -13.81
C GLU A 114 12.30 0.03 -15.15
N GLU A 115 12.48 -1.29 -15.23
CA GLU A 115 12.82 -1.97 -16.49
C GLU A 115 11.70 -1.81 -17.52
N ASN A 116 10.43 -1.97 -17.12
CA ASN A 116 9.30 -1.77 -18.03
C ASN A 116 9.21 -0.32 -18.53
N ALA A 117 9.48 0.67 -17.66
CA ALA A 117 9.53 2.06 -18.03
C ALA A 117 10.67 2.32 -19.03
N ARG A 118 11.88 1.78 -18.77
CA ARG A 118 13.03 1.91 -19.67
C ARG A 118 12.76 1.32 -21.05
N LEU A 119 12.19 0.11 -21.11
CA LEU A 119 11.83 -0.54 -22.37
C LEU A 119 10.76 0.28 -23.12
N ALA A 120 9.75 0.81 -22.43
CA ALA A 120 8.76 1.68 -23.06
C ALA A 120 9.37 2.99 -23.60
N GLU A 121 10.31 3.59 -22.86
CA GLU A 121 11.05 4.78 -23.28
C GLU A 121 11.95 4.50 -24.49
N GLU A 122 12.69 3.40 -24.51
CA GLU A 122 13.52 3.00 -25.66
C GLU A 122 12.66 2.80 -26.93
N ARG A 123 11.52 2.13 -26.80
CA ARG A 123 10.56 1.93 -27.91
C ARG A 123 9.98 3.24 -28.41
N THR A 124 9.56 4.12 -27.51
CA THR A 124 9.00 5.42 -27.87
C THR A 124 10.06 6.36 -28.43
N ALA A 125 11.30 6.33 -27.93
CA ALA A 125 12.44 7.09 -28.44
C ALA A 125 12.83 6.65 -29.85
N LYS A 126 12.94 5.34 -30.13
CA LYS A 126 13.19 4.79 -31.48
C LYS A 126 12.13 5.28 -32.47
N LYS A 127 10.84 5.18 -32.10
CA LYS A 127 9.71 5.66 -32.93
C LYS A 127 9.72 7.19 -33.11
N ARG A 128 10.03 7.96 -32.05
CA ARG A 128 10.14 9.43 -32.09
C ARG A 128 11.28 9.86 -33.01
N ALA A 129 12.45 9.23 -32.92
CA ALA A 129 13.60 9.50 -33.78
C ALA A 129 13.29 9.21 -35.27
N LYS A 130 12.61 8.09 -35.58
CA LYS A 130 12.15 7.80 -36.95
C LYS A 130 11.23 8.92 -37.48
N ARG A 131 10.27 9.40 -36.67
CA ARG A 131 9.36 10.51 -37.05
C ARG A 131 10.09 11.83 -37.25
N LEU A 132 11.05 12.18 -36.38
CA LEU A 132 11.84 13.40 -36.49
C LEU A 132 12.69 13.40 -37.78
N LYS A 133 13.40 12.30 -38.07
CA LYS A 133 14.14 12.15 -39.34
C LYS A 133 13.25 12.31 -40.56
N LYS A 134 12.04 11.72 -40.56
CA LYS A 134 11.06 11.90 -41.65
C LYS A 134 10.61 13.36 -41.78
N LYS A 135 10.32 14.04 -40.66
CA LYS A 135 9.93 15.45 -40.63
C LYS A 135 11.04 16.36 -41.16
N GLU A 136 12.29 16.09 -40.81
CA GLU A 136 13.45 16.83 -41.32
C GLU A 136 13.64 16.63 -42.83
N LYS A 137 13.55 15.39 -43.34
CA LYS A 137 13.59 15.10 -44.78
C LYS A 137 12.47 15.83 -45.55
N GLN A 138 11.24 15.84 -45.02
CA GLN A 138 10.11 16.56 -45.62
C GLN A 138 10.33 18.08 -45.63
N LYS A 139 10.82 18.66 -44.52
CA LYS A 139 11.18 20.09 -44.47
C LYS A 139 12.30 20.44 -45.47
N ALA A 140 13.30 19.59 -45.61
CA ALA A 140 14.38 19.79 -46.58
C ALA A 140 13.86 19.73 -48.02
N ARG A 141 12.95 18.80 -48.35
CA ARG A 141 12.30 18.73 -49.67
C ARG A 141 11.39 19.93 -49.94
N GLY A 142 10.58 20.36 -48.99
CA GLY A 142 9.73 21.56 -49.14
C GLY A 142 10.54 22.85 -49.35
N LYS A 143 11.70 22.98 -48.70
CA LYS A 143 12.63 24.09 -48.98
C LYS A 143 13.27 24.01 -50.37
N LYS A 144 13.58 22.81 -50.86
CA LYS A 144 14.15 22.61 -52.21
C LYS A 144 13.14 22.91 -53.32
N LEU A 145 11.87 22.57 -53.12
CA LEU A 145 10.79 22.87 -54.08
C LEU A 145 10.49 24.36 -54.20
N ASN A 146 10.65 25.15 -53.11
CA ASN A 146 10.53 26.62 -53.20
C ASN A 146 11.72 27.32 -53.89
N ILE A 147 12.84 26.62 -54.15
CA ILE A 147 14.03 27.20 -54.78
C ILE A 147 14.21 26.72 -56.24
N LYS A 148 13.56 25.62 -56.65
CA LYS A 148 13.64 25.08 -58.01
C LYS A 148 12.25 24.73 -58.54
N ASN A 149 11.67 25.65 -59.30
CA ASN A 149 10.63 25.35 -60.28
C ASN A 149 11.29 24.62 -61.46
N GLU A 150 11.30 23.28 -61.50
CA GLU A 150 11.47 22.42 -62.70
C GLU A 150 11.16 20.95 -62.28
N PRO A 151 10.45 20.13 -63.09
CA PRO A 151 9.95 18.83 -62.66
C PRO A 151 10.95 17.72 -63.00
N MET A 152 11.43 16.99 -61.99
CA MET A 152 12.11 15.71 -62.22
C MET A 152 11.60 14.63 -61.27
N ASN A 153 11.15 13.57 -61.95
CA ASN A 153 10.70 12.27 -61.52
C ASN A 153 11.83 11.51 -60.83
N GLU A 154 11.64 11.03 -59.59
CA GLU A 154 12.47 9.94 -59.08
C GLU A 154 11.78 9.13 -57.98
N SER A 155 11.87 7.82 -58.19
CA SER A 155 11.30 6.70 -57.44
C SER A 155 11.64 6.74 -55.95
N GLU A 156 10.63 6.69 -55.08
CA GLU A 156 10.80 6.57 -53.64
C GLU A 156 10.64 5.13 -53.20
N GLN A 157 11.76 4.40 -53.13
CA GLN A 157 11.83 3.14 -52.43
C GLN A 157 11.81 3.40 -50.92
N SER A 158 10.61 3.39 -50.33
CA SER A 158 10.43 3.46 -48.89
C SER A 158 10.62 2.06 -48.30
N GLU A 159 11.85 1.73 -47.93
CA GLU A 159 12.09 0.55 -47.09
C GLU A 159 11.54 0.81 -45.69
N CYS A 160 10.35 0.27 -45.45
CA CYS A 160 9.79 0.06 -44.14
C CYS A 160 10.35 -1.25 -43.59
N GLU A 161 11.47 -1.19 -42.87
CA GLU A 161 11.91 -2.31 -42.06
C GLU A 161 10.90 -2.54 -40.93
N ASP A 162 10.12 -3.60 -41.11
CA ASP A 162 9.20 -4.23 -40.15
C ASP A 162 10.03 -5.00 -39.11
N ASP A 163 10.38 -4.34 -38.00
CA ASP A 163 10.93 -5.00 -36.81
C ASP A 163 9.77 -5.70 -36.09
N GLN A 164 9.54 -6.97 -36.42
CA GLN A 164 8.67 -7.87 -35.67
C GLN A 164 9.32 -8.23 -34.33
N ASP A 165 9.08 -7.41 -33.32
CA ASP A 165 9.35 -7.78 -31.94
C ASP A 165 8.29 -8.78 -31.46
N LYS A 166 8.58 -10.07 -31.62
CA LYS A 166 7.87 -11.15 -30.94
C LYS A 166 8.06 -11.01 -29.43
N GLU A 167 7.06 -10.47 -28.75
CA GLU A 167 6.95 -10.55 -27.29
C GLU A 167 6.73 -12.02 -26.89
N LYS A 168 7.79 -12.69 -26.43
CA LYS A 168 7.66 -13.84 -25.54
C LYS A 168 7.30 -13.32 -24.15
N LEU A 169 6.00 -13.19 -23.88
CA LEU A 169 5.47 -13.26 -22.52
C LEU A 169 5.72 -14.68 -21.98
N GLN A 170 6.91 -14.93 -21.43
CA GLN A 170 7.10 -16.07 -20.54
C GLN A 170 6.39 -15.73 -19.23
N GLY A 171 5.18 -16.24 -19.07
CA GLY A 171 4.56 -16.38 -17.76
C GLY A 171 5.47 -17.24 -16.89
N SER A 172 6.17 -16.61 -15.96
CA SER A 172 6.82 -17.30 -14.85
C SER A 172 5.71 -17.89 -13.98
N ASN A 173 5.40 -19.16 -14.23
CA ASN A 173 4.69 -20.02 -13.29
C ASN A 173 5.59 -20.22 -12.06
N ASP A 174 5.59 -19.25 -11.15
CA ASP A 174 6.17 -19.42 -9.81
C ASP A 174 5.15 -20.17 -8.96
N ASN A 175 5.19 -21.49 -9.15
CA ASN A 175 4.50 -22.48 -8.35
C ASN A 175 5.17 -22.51 -6.96
N HIS A 176 4.77 -21.61 -6.06
CA HIS A 176 5.26 -21.62 -4.69
C HIS A 176 4.55 -22.74 -3.92
N GLY A 177 5.15 -23.92 -3.95
CA GLY A 177 4.73 -25.08 -3.18
C GLY A 177 4.68 -24.74 -1.70
N VAL A 178 3.46 -24.72 -1.17
CA VAL A 178 3.19 -24.65 0.27
C VAL A 178 3.59 -26.02 0.84
N ASN A 179 4.84 -26.16 1.29
CA ASN A 179 5.24 -27.26 2.16
C ASN A 179 4.59 -27.02 3.54
N GLN A 180 3.41 -27.60 3.75
CA GLN A 180 2.90 -27.88 5.08
C GLN A 180 3.63 -29.10 5.63
N GLU A 181 4.77 -28.88 6.28
CA GLU A 181 5.27 -29.83 7.27
C GLU A 181 4.41 -29.72 8.52
N CYS A 182 3.42 -30.60 8.60
CA CYS A 182 2.72 -30.95 9.82
C CYS A 182 3.70 -31.68 10.75
N GLU A 183 4.38 -30.96 11.63
CA GLU A 183 4.97 -31.59 12.81
C GLU A 183 3.85 -31.93 13.81
N LYS A 184 3.43 -33.21 13.74
CA LYS A 184 2.78 -33.91 14.86
C LYS A 184 3.86 -34.29 15.87
N THR A 185 3.83 -33.69 17.05
CA THR A 185 4.03 -34.34 18.36
C THR A 185 3.52 -33.41 19.46
#